data_AF-A0A0E3EKK0-F1
#
_entry.id   AF-A0A0E3EKK0-F1
#
_cell.length_a   1.000
_cell.length_b   1.000
_cell.length_c   1.000
_cell.angle_alpha   90.00
_cell.angle_beta   90.00
_cell.angle_gamma   90.00
#
_symmetry.space_group_name_H-M   'P 1'
#
loop_
_entity.id
_entity.type
_entity.pdbx_description
1 polymer ?
#
loop_
_entity_poly.entity_id
_entity_poly.type
_entity_poly.pdbx_seq_one_letter_code
_entity_poly.pdbx_strand_id
1 'polypeptide(L)'
;MGFNTLFFLLITSCVCLALAQVAYDDCCLKYVTKMSHGAKKHAVDYREQVTDGGCNIPATIFKMRRGREVCTNPREMWVIELKERIDFKKATKERRESIRKASSRRPYKG
;
A
#
# COMPACT_ATOMS: atom_id res chain seq x y z
N MET A 1 -28.52 30.68 -29.56
CA MET A 1 -27.82 30.55 -28.26
C MET A 1 -27.71 29.07 -27.78
N GLY A 2 -27.75 28.07 -28.68
CA GLY A 2 -27.72 26.64 -28.30
C GLY A 2 -26.43 25.89 -28.66
N PHE A 3 -25.52 26.52 -29.42
CA PHE A 3 -24.27 25.89 -29.84
C PHE A 3 -23.26 25.84 -28.68
N ASN A 4 -23.24 26.89 -27.85
CA ASN A 4 -22.37 26.96 -26.68
C ASN A 4 -22.75 25.92 -25.62
N THR A 5 -24.04 25.70 -25.38
CA THR A 5 -24.51 24.69 -24.41
C THR A 5 -24.10 23.28 -24.83
N LEU A 6 -24.16 22.95 -26.12
CA LEU A 6 -23.68 21.66 -26.64
C LEU A 6 -22.17 21.49 -26.45
N PHE A 7 -21.39 22.53 -26.71
CA PHE A 7 -19.94 22.52 -26.47
C PHE A 7 -19.60 22.30 -24.99
N PHE A 8 -20.27 23.00 -24.07
CA PHE A 8 -20.05 22.82 -22.64
C PHE A 8 -20.45 21.42 -22.15
N LEU A 9 -21.51 20.83 -22.70
CA LEU A 9 -21.93 19.46 -22.37
C LEU A 9 -20.93 18.42 -22.88
N LEU A 10 -20.41 18.58 -24.10
CA LEU A 10 -19.38 17.71 -24.67
C LEU A 10 -18.08 17.77 -23.87
N ILE A 11 -17.64 18.98 -23.49
CA ILE A 11 -16.44 19.17 -22.67
C ILE A 11 -16.64 18.54 -21.28
N THR A 12 -17.78 18.80 -20.63
CA THR A 12 -18.08 18.20 -19.32
C THR A 12 -18.11 16.67 -19.39
N SER A 13 -18.75 16.09 -20.41
CA SER A 13 -18.77 14.64 -20.61
C SER A 13 -17.36 14.07 -20.83
N CYS A 14 -16.54 14.73 -21.65
CA CYS A 14 -15.17 14.32 -21.93
C CYS A 14 -14.29 14.38 -20.67
N VAL A 15 -14.43 15.45 -19.87
CA VAL A 15 -13.73 15.60 -18.59
C VAL A 15 -14.21 14.54 -17.59
N CYS A 16 -15.50 14.23 -17.51
CA CYS A 16 -16.01 13.15 -16.66
C CYS A 16 -15.44 11.78 -17.06
N LEU A 17 -15.33 11.49 -18.36
CA LEU A 17 -14.72 10.25 -18.86
C LEU A 17 -13.21 10.19 -18.56
N ALA A 18 -12.51 11.32 -18.65
CA ALA A 18 -11.08 11.40 -18.31
C ALA A 18 -10.82 11.29 -16.79
N LEU A 19 -11.72 11.83 -15.95
CA LEU A 19 -11.65 11.67 -14.49
C LEU A 19 -12.08 10.28 -14.03
N ALA A 20 -12.93 9.60 -14.81
CA ALA A 20 -13.28 8.21 -14.64
C ALA A 20 -12.17 7.26 -15.12
N GLN A 21 -10.95 7.75 -15.35
CA GLN A 21 -9.76 6.91 -15.37
C GLN A 21 -9.69 6.16 -14.05
N VAL A 22 -10.31 4.98 -14.10
CA VAL A 22 -10.09 3.83 -13.25
C VAL A 22 -8.61 3.86 -12.91
N ALA A 23 -8.30 4.09 -11.64
CA ALA A 23 -7.00 3.71 -11.14
C ALA A 23 -6.88 2.24 -11.51
N TYR A 24 -6.16 1.92 -12.59
CA TYR A 24 -5.77 0.56 -12.85
C TYR A 24 -5.00 0.18 -11.61
N ASP A 25 -5.64 -0.57 -10.72
CA ASP A 25 -4.93 -1.19 -9.63
C ASP A 25 -3.77 -1.92 -10.28
N ASP A 26 -2.54 -1.50 -9.97
CA ASP A 26 -1.32 -2.15 -10.44
C ASP A 26 -1.28 -3.55 -9.81
N CYS A 27 -2.07 -4.45 -10.40
CA CYS A 27 -2.20 -5.82 -9.95
C CYS A 27 -0.87 -6.52 -10.16
N CYS A 28 -0.47 -7.32 -9.19
CA CYS A 28 0.62 -8.25 -9.41
C CYS A 28 0.26 -9.23 -10.53
N LEU A 29 1.11 -9.31 -11.55
CA LEU A 29 1.01 -10.30 -12.63
C LEU A 29 2.00 -11.45 -12.44
N LYS A 30 3.06 -11.23 -11.64
CA LYS A 30 4.13 -12.20 -11.42
C LYS A 30 4.72 -12.08 -10.03
N TYR A 31 5.04 -13.22 -9.43
CA TYR A 31 5.76 -13.28 -8.15
C TYR A 31 7.28 -13.29 -8.36
N VAL A 32 8.00 -12.64 -7.44
CA VAL A 32 9.42 -12.94 -7.27
C VAL A 32 9.56 -14.27 -6.53
N THR A 33 10.33 -15.19 -7.10
CA THR A 33 10.56 -16.52 -6.53
C THR A 33 11.61 -16.52 -5.43
N LYS A 34 12.56 -15.59 -5.48
CA LYS A 34 13.62 -15.46 -4.49
C LYS A 34 13.90 -13.99 -4.23
N MET A 35 14.03 -13.66 -2.95
CA MET A 35 14.48 -12.35 -2.50
C MET A 35 15.72 -12.50 -1.63
N SER A 36 16.76 -11.72 -1.92
CA SER A 36 18.01 -11.76 -1.15
C SER A 36 17.77 -11.37 0.30
N HIS A 37 18.56 -11.93 1.22
CA HIS A 37 18.43 -11.61 2.64
C HIS A 37 18.61 -10.10 2.92
N GLY A 38 19.49 -9.43 2.16
CA GLY A 38 19.65 -7.97 2.21
C GLY A 38 18.37 -7.23 1.79
N ALA A 39 17.72 -7.64 0.70
CA ALA A 39 16.45 -7.05 0.28
C ALA A 39 15.36 -7.24 1.33
N LYS A 40 15.22 -8.43 1.93
CA LYS A 40 14.26 -8.69 3.03
C LYS A 40 14.41 -7.71 4.20
N LYS A 41 15.64 -7.27 4.52
CA LYS A 41 15.88 -6.28 5.59
C LYS A 41 15.37 -4.87 5.24
N HIS A 42 15.21 -4.58 3.96
CA HIS A 42 14.78 -3.27 3.46
C HIS A 42 13.27 -3.18 3.19
N ALA A 43 12.52 -4.27 3.36
CA ALA A 43 11.07 -4.23 3.39
C ALA A 43 10.62 -3.46 4.65
N VAL A 44 9.86 -2.38 4.44
CA VAL A 44 9.40 -1.48 5.52
C VAL A 44 7.92 -1.63 5.78
N ASP A 45 7.17 -2.06 4.77
CA ASP A 45 5.73 -2.24 4.85
C ASP A 45 5.29 -3.33 3.86
N TYR A 46 4.03 -3.74 3.94
CA TYR A 46 3.40 -4.61 2.96
C TYR A 46 1.92 -4.29 2.81
N ARG A 47 1.34 -4.67 1.67
CA ARG A 47 -0.10 -4.72 1.44
C ARG A 47 -0.50 -6.10 0.94
N GLU A 48 -1.73 -6.51 1.22
CA GLU A 48 -2.31 -7.73 0.69
C GLU A 48 -3.18 -7.40 -0.52
N GLN A 49 -3.00 -8.16 -1.60
CA GLN A 49 -3.84 -8.14 -2.78
C GLN A 49 -4.79 -9.33 -2.71
N VAL A 50 -6.08 -9.03 -2.60
CA VAL A 50 -7.17 -10.01 -2.60
C VAL A 50 -7.71 -10.15 -4.03
N THR A 51 -8.19 -11.33 -4.38
CA THR A 51 -8.84 -11.59 -5.67
C THR A 51 -10.31 -11.19 -5.60
N ASP A 52 -10.62 -9.91 -5.82
CA ASP A 52 -11.98 -9.35 -5.76
C ASP A 52 -12.51 -8.94 -7.15
N GLY A 53 -12.22 -9.75 -8.17
CA GLY A 53 -12.64 -9.52 -9.56
C GLY A 53 -11.79 -8.52 -10.36
N GLY A 54 -11.06 -7.60 -9.69
CA GLY A 54 -10.10 -6.69 -10.34
C GLY A 54 -8.71 -7.31 -10.58
N CYS A 55 -8.19 -8.06 -9.59
CA CYS A 55 -6.92 -8.77 -9.70
C CYS A 55 -7.14 -10.29 -9.66
N ASN A 56 -6.51 -11.03 -10.59
CA ASN A 56 -6.73 -12.47 -10.75
C ASN A 56 -5.86 -13.37 -9.86
N ILE A 57 -4.84 -12.81 -9.21
CA ILE A 57 -3.93 -13.59 -8.34
C ILE A 57 -3.78 -12.94 -6.96
N PRO A 58 -3.72 -13.73 -5.88
CA PRO A 58 -3.48 -13.21 -4.54
C PRO A 58 -1.99 -12.91 -4.34
N ALA A 59 -1.64 -11.73 -3.84
CA ALA A 59 -0.24 -11.34 -3.70
C ALA A 59 0.01 -10.60 -2.38
N THR A 60 1.14 -10.87 -1.73
CA THR A 60 1.66 -9.99 -0.68
C THR A 60 2.67 -9.06 -1.33
N ILE A 61 2.43 -7.75 -1.26
CA ILE A 61 3.24 -6.74 -1.94
C ILE A 61 4.07 -6.00 -0.91
N PHE A 62 5.37 -6.27 -0.87
CA PHE A 62 6.27 -5.58 0.04
C PHE A 62 6.67 -4.22 -0.50
N LYS A 63 6.51 -3.19 0.33
CA LYS A 63 7.03 -1.86 0.10
C LYS A 63 8.44 -1.77 0.67
N MET A 64 9.39 -1.46 -0.19
CA MET A 64 10.80 -1.32 0.14
C MET A 64 11.10 0.11 0.59
N ARG A 65 12.17 0.30 1.37
CA ARG A 65 12.59 1.64 1.88
C ARG A 65 12.72 2.71 0.78
N ARG A 66 13.08 2.31 -0.44
CA ARG A 66 13.24 3.21 -1.61
C ARG A 66 11.94 3.41 -2.40
N GLY A 67 10.79 3.07 -1.84
CA GLY A 67 9.48 3.19 -2.50
C GLY A 67 9.19 2.10 -3.55
N ARG A 68 10.17 1.25 -3.89
CA ARG A 68 9.97 0.10 -4.78
C ARG A 68 9.01 -0.89 -4.14
N GLU A 69 8.21 -1.53 -4.98
CA GLU A 69 7.24 -2.54 -4.55
C GLU A 69 7.59 -3.89 -5.16
N VAL A 70 7.35 -4.96 -4.39
CA VAL A 70 7.74 -6.32 -4.78
C VAL A 70 6.56 -7.26 -4.53
N CYS A 71 6.03 -7.80 -5.63
CA CYS A 71 5.00 -8.83 -5.64
C CYS A 71 5.55 -10.18 -5.19
N THR A 72 4.96 -10.77 -4.17
CA THR A 72 5.36 -12.08 -3.63
C THR A 72 4.17 -12.99 -3.47
N ASN A 73 4.42 -14.30 -3.46
CA ASN A 73 3.39 -15.30 -3.25
C ASN A 73 3.06 -15.41 -1.74
N PRO A 74 1.82 -15.15 -1.31
CA PRO A 74 1.44 -15.19 0.11
C PRO A 74 1.61 -16.57 0.76
N ARG A 75 1.74 -17.62 -0.06
CA ARG A 75 1.89 -19.01 0.42
C ARG A 75 3.32 -19.39 0.73
N GLU A 76 4.31 -18.56 0.40
CA GLU A 76 5.71 -18.88 0.67
C GLU A 76 6.09 -18.59 2.12
N MET A 77 6.70 -19.56 2.81
CA MET A 77 7.06 -19.45 4.23
C MET A 77 7.86 -18.19 4.56
N TRP A 78 8.83 -17.83 3.72
CA TRP A 78 9.64 -16.64 3.97
C TRP A 78 8.86 -15.33 3.83
N VAL A 79 7.76 -15.32 3.07
CA VAL A 79 6.86 -14.18 2.92
C VAL A 79 6.08 -13.99 4.22
N ILE A 80 5.54 -15.09 4.76
CA ILE A 80 4.83 -15.11 6.04
C ILE A 80 5.75 -14.63 7.17
N GLU A 81 6.96 -15.18 7.28
CA GLU A 81 7.96 -14.76 8.28
C GLU A 81 8.34 -13.27 8.15
N LEU A 82 8.44 -12.77 6.90
CA LEU A 82 8.78 -11.37 6.66
C LEU A 82 7.62 -10.44 7.07
N LYS A 83 6.39 -10.85 6.79
CA LYS A 83 5.17 -10.14 7.19
C LYS A 83 5.10 -10.00 8.71
N GLU A 84 5.22 -11.11 9.44
CA GLU A 84 5.22 -11.13 10.91
C GLU A 84 6.32 -10.23 11.50
N ARG A 85 7.52 -10.24 10.92
CA ARG A 85 8.61 -9.36 11.35
C ARG A 85 8.26 -7.88 11.18
N ILE A 86 7.57 -7.52 10.11
CA ILE A 86 7.13 -6.13 9.89
C ILE A 86 6.06 -5.76 10.91
N ASP A 87 5.08 -6.63 11.15
CA ASP A 87 4.01 -6.41 12.14
C ASP A 87 4.57 -6.21 13.55
N PHE A 88 5.49 -7.07 13.97
CA PHE A 88 6.17 -6.94 15.27
C PHE A 88 6.89 -5.60 15.42
N LYS A 89 7.57 -5.13 14.36
CA LYS A 89 8.24 -3.82 14.37
C LYS A 89 7.24 -2.66 14.47
N LYS A 90 6.12 -2.73 13.75
CA LYS A 90 5.05 -1.72 13.82
C LYS A 90 4.47 -1.64 15.22
N ALA A 91 4.04 -2.77 15.79
CA ALA A 91 3.50 -2.84 17.14
C ALA A 91 4.49 -2.31 18.21
N THR A 92 5.78 -2.65 18.07
CA THR A 92 6.82 -2.14 18.97
C THR A 92 6.97 -0.61 18.87
N LYS A 93 6.91 -0.07 17.65
CA LYS A 93 7.00 1.38 17.40
C LYS A 93 5.78 2.11 17.99
N GLU A 94 4.58 1.61 17.71
CA GLU A 94 3.32 2.15 18.25
C GLU A 94 3.31 2.16 19.79
N ARG A 95 3.77 1.08 20.42
CA ARG A 95 3.91 1.00 21.88
C ARG A 95 4.90 2.03 22.43
N ARG A 96 6.03 2.25 21.75
CA ARG A 96 7.01 3.28 22.17
C ARG A 96 6.44 4.68 22.01
N GLU A 97 5.68 4.94 20.95
CA GLU A 97 5.03 6.23 20.71
C GLU A 97 3.92 6.50 21.73
N SER A 98 3.14 5.51 22.13
CA SER A 98 2.12 5.66 23.18
C SER A 98 2.75 6.02 24.53
N ILE A 99 3.85 5.36 24.92
CA ILE A 99 4.60 5.67 26.15
C ILE A 99 5.17 7.09 26.11
N ARG A 100 5.74 7.51 24.96
CA ARG A 100 6.25 8.89 24.77
C ARG A 100 5.13 9.93 24.89
N LYS A 101 3.97 9.68 24.30
CA LYS A 101 2.80 10.56 24.44
C LYS A 101 2.30 10.62 25.88
N ALA A 102 2.27 9.49 26.60
CA ALA A 102 1.86 9.45 28.00
C ALA A 102 2.83 10.19 28.92
N SER A 103 4.14 10.09 28.69
CA SER A 103 5.15 10.84 29.44
C SER A 103 5.12 12.35 29.14
N SER A 104 4.93 12.76 27.88
CA SER A 104 4.74 14.15 27.50
C SER A 104 3.50 14.81 28.10
N ARG A 105 2.46 14.03 28.42
CA ARG A 105 1.22 14.52 29.05
C ARG A 105 1.29 14.57 30.58
N ARG A 106 2.38 14.12 31.22
CA ARG A 106 2.48 14.17 32.68
C ARG A 106 2.62 15.64 33.13
N PRO A 107 1.77 16.11 34.06
CA PRO A 107 1.93 17.44 34.65
C PRO A 107 3.30 17.53 35.32
N TYR A 108 3.96 18.69 35.18
CA TYR A 108 5.18 18.99 35.93
C TYR A 108 4.82 18.99 37.41
N LYS A 109 5.38 18.07 38.19
CA LYS A 109 5.27 18.11 39.65
C LYS A 109 6.23 19.18 40.15
N GLY A 110 5.69 20.37 40.41
CA GLY A 110 6.33 21.39 41.23
C GLY A 110 6.16 21.09 42.71
#